data_AF-A0A5R9NM16-F1
#
_entry.id   AF-A0A5R9NM16-F1
#
_cell.length_a   1.000
_cell.length_b   1.000
_cell.length_c   1.000
_cell.angle_alpha   90.00
_cell.angle_beta   90.00
_cell.angle_gamma   90.00
#
_symmetry.space_group_name_H-M   'P 1'
#
loop_
_entity.id
_entity.type
_entity.pdbx_description
1 polymer ?
#
loop_
_entity_poly.entity_id
_entity_poly.type
_entity_poly.pdbx_seq_one_letter_code
_entity_poly.pdbx_strand_id
1 'polypeptide(L)'
;MSASILRYIAYWPANLAFVLLSYLLSPVLAALSLLTGPRLPGILQWFSTLDADLDGGIGQGVKGYRADLTGWRLWWQRTCWICRNPAHGWQSRLLGMPAAGTIIIKQQITETPKNQWYVMETAKGVRFFCFKRDQPLIGGFYLKIWLGWVNKAYDGRNHHYSFQIGPKRRS
;
A
#
# COMPACT_ATOMS: atom_id res chain seq x y z
N MET A 1 -0.36 -12.12 23.34
CA MET A 1 -0.34 -11.48 22.00
C MET A 1 1.11 -11.21 21.62
N SER A 2 1.56 -11.48 20.40
CA SER A 2 2.98 -11.26 20.04
C SER A 2 3.33 -9.77 20.01
N ALA A 3 4.57 -9.40 20.33
CA ALA A 3 5.03 -8.01 20.29
C ALA A 3 4.82 -7.34 18.92
N SER A 4 4.92 -8.12 17.83
CA SER A 4 4.63 -7.64 16.47
C SER A 4 3.17 -7.28 16.24
N ILE A 5 2.22 -8.01 16.85
CA ILE A 5 0.78 -7.73 16.76
C ILE A 5 0.45 -6.48 17.59
N LEU A 6 1.02 -6.35 18.78
CA LEU A 6 0.88 -5.14 19.60
C LEU A 6 1.36 -3.89 18.86
N ARG A 7 2.55 -3.95 18.22
CA ARG A 7 3.06 -2.87 17.38
C ARG A 7 2.10 -2.52 16.24
N TYR A 8 1.57 -3.55 15.57
CA TYR A 8 0.62 -3.36 14.48
C TYR A 8 -0.64 -2.61 14.95
N ILE A 9 -1.23 -3.06 16.05
CA ILE A 9 -2.42 -2.43 16.65
C ILE A 9 -2.10 -1.00 17.10
N ALA A 10 -0.91 -0.74 17.66
CA ALA A 10 -0.50 0.59 18.07
C ALA A 10 -0.39 1.57 16.88
N TYR A 11 0.06 1.11 15.71
CA TYR A 11 0.17 1.93 14.50
C TYR A 11 -1.17 2.09 13.77
N TRP A 12 -2.13 1.22 14.04
CA TRP A 12 -3.37 1.13 13.29
C TRP A 12 -4.23 2.40 13.34
N PRO A 13 -4.47 3.07 14.49
CA PRO A 13 -5.23 4.32 14.52
C PRO A 13 -4.62 5.44 13.67
N ALA A 14 -3.30 5.63 13.77
CA ALA A 14 -2.59 6.63 12.97
C ALA A 14 -2.66 6.31 11.47
N ASN A 15 -2.50 5.03 11.12
CA ASN A 15 -2.66 4.59 9.73
C ASN A 15 -4.07 4.86 9.20
N LEU A 16 -5.12 4.56 9.96
CA LEU A 16 -6.49 4.84 9.55
C LEU A 16 -6.74 6.34 9.32
N ALA A 17 -6.23 7.19 10.21
CA ALA A 17 -6.33 8.64 10.05
C ALA A 17 -5.68 9.12 8.74
N PHE A 18 -4.47 8.64 8.43
CA PHE A 18 -3.79 9.00 7.18
C PHE A 18 -4.44 8.41 5.94
N VAL A 19 -5.04 7.22 6.02
CA VAL A 19 -5.82 6.63 4.91
C VAL A 19 -7.06 7.47 4.63
N LEU A 20 -7.83 7.85 5.67
CA LEU A 20 -8.99 8.73 5.52
C LEU A 20 -8.59 10.09 4.96
N LEU A 21 -7.49 10.65 5.47
CA LEU A 21 -6.94 11.91 4.97
C LEU A 21 -6.49 11.79 3.51
N SER A 22 -5.95 10.66 3.08
CA SER A 22 -5.59 10.41 1.68
C SER A 22 -6.81 10.50 0.78
N TYR A 23 -7.93 9.89 1.17
CA TYR A 23 -9.17 9.96 0.39
C TYR A 23 -9.69 11.39 0.32
N LEU A 24 -9.74 12.08 1.47
CA LEU A 24 -10.23 13.46 1.56
C LEU A 24 -9.38 14.43 0.72
N LEU A 25 -8.05 14.31 0.81
CA LEU A 25 -7.12 15.20 0.12
C LEU A 25 -6.83 14.81 -1.33
N SER A 26 -7.20 13.59 -1.75
CA SER A 26 -6.86 13.06 -3.08
C SER A 26 -7.15 14.02 -4.24
N PRO A 27 -8.28 14.76 -4.31
CA PRO A 27 -8.55 15.62 -5.45
C PRO A 27 -7.68 16.89 -5.45
N VAL A 28 -7.37 17.42 -4.26
CA VAL A 28 -6.49 18.59 -4.08
C VAL A 28 -5.04 18.23 -4.38
N LEU A 29 -4.57 17.08 -3.89
CA LEU A 29 -3.23 16.57 -4.18
C LEU A 29 -3.05 16.28 -5.68
N ALA A 30 -4.06 15.70 -6.33
CA ALA A 30 -4.06 15.51 -7.77
C ALA A 30 -4.00 16.84 -8.52
N ALA A 31 -4.77 17.86 -8.10
CA ALA A 31 -4.71 19.19 -8.71
C ALA A 31 -3.32 19.82 -8.57
N LEU A 32 -2.71 19.75 -7.39
CA LEU A 32 -1.34 20.22 -7.17
C LEU A 32 -0.33 19.53 -8.10
N SER A 33 -0.50 18.23 -8.34
CA SER A 33 0.37 17.48 -9.25
C SER A 33 0.28 17.93 -10.71
N LEU A 34 -0.82 18.54 -11.13
CA LEU A 34 -0.92 19.11 -12.48
C LEU A 34 -0.01 20.33 -12.63
N LEU A 35 0.26 21.03 -11.53
CA LEU A 35 1.11 22.22 -11.49
C LEU A 35 2.58 21.86 -11.21
N THR A 36 2.82 20.84 -10.40
CA THR A 36 4.16 20.50 -9.86
C THR A 36 4.77 19.24 -10.46
N GLY A 37 4.03 18.54 -11.32
CA GLY A 37 4.43 17.27 -11.92
C GLY A 37 3.85 16.05 -11.20
N PRO A 38 4.07 14.83 -11.74
CA PRO A 38 3.40 13.61 -11.29
C PRO A 38 3.85 13.12 -9.91
N ARG A 39 4.94 13.66 -9.35
CA ARG A 39 5.41 13.33 -7.99
C ARG A 39 5.05 14.44 -7.01
N LEU A 40 4.44 14.07 -5.90
CA LEU A 40 4.09 15.02 -4.85
C LEU A 40 5.35 15.46 -4.10
N PRO A 41 5.56 16.77 -3.88
CA PRO A 41 6.77 17.27 -3.22
C PRO A 41 6.76 17.01 -1.71
N GLY A 42 7.96 16.81 -1.15
CA GLY A 42 8.20 16.83 0.29
C GLY A 42 7.31 15.88 1.09
N ILE A 43 6.61 16.42 2.09
CA ILE A 43 5.76 15.65 3.01
C ILE A 43 4.51 15.09 2.32
N LEU A 44 4.06 15.70 1.21
CA LEU A 44 2.89 15.25 0.47
C LEU A 44 3.12 13.89 -0.20
N GLN A 45 4.39 13.52 -0.40
CA GLN A 45 4.79 12.19 -0.85
C GLN A 45 4.34 11.07 0.11
N TRP A 46 3.98 11.39 1.37
CA TRP A 46 3.35 10.45 2.29
C TRP A 46 2.01 9.90 1.78
N PHE A 47 1.30 10.66 0.94
CA PHE A 47 0.00 10.30 0.37
C PHE A 47 0.09 9.65 -1.02
N SER A 48 1.30 9.36 -1.51
CA SER A 48 1.51 8.74 -2.81
C SER A 48 2.53 7.61 -2.74
N THR A 49 2.57 6.79 -3.78
CA THR A 49 3.51 5.66 -3.95
C THR A 49 4.95 6.15 -4.03
N LEU A 50 5.89 5.33 -3.55
CA LEU A 50 7.33 5.66 -3.55
C LEU A 50 8.08 5.02 -4.72
N ASP A 51 7.54 3.93 -5.24
CA ASP A 51 8.04 3.16 -6.38
C ASP A 51 7.44 3.60 -7.72
N ALA A 52 6.42 4.45 -7.69
CA ALA A 52 5.78 5.01 -8.87
C ALA A 52 5.27 6.43 -8.57
N ASP A 53 5.15 7.26 -9.60
CA ASP A 53 4.48 8.55 -9.48
C ASP A 53 2.95 8.41 -9.62
N LEU A 54 2.22 9.52 -9.66
CA LEU A 54 0.76 9.51 -9.76
C LEU A 54 0.21 8.95 -11.09
N ASP A 55 1.07 8.77 -12.09
CA ASP A 55 0.74 8.16 -13.37
C ASP A 55 1.17 6.68 -13.43
N GLY A 56 1.64 6.12 -12.31
CA GLY A 56 2.16 4.75 -12.18
C GLY A 56 1.23 3.65 -12.67
N GLY A 57 -0.09 3.88 -12.68
CA GLY A 57 -1.06 2.92 -13.21
C GLY A 57 -0.86 2.61 -14.69
N ILE A 58 -0.27 3.52 -15.46
CA ILE A 58 0.06 3.31 -16.87
C ILE A 58 1.14 2.22 -16.99
N GLY A 59 2.29 2.41 -16.32
CA GLY A 59 3.39 1.46 -16.32
C GLY A 59 3.04 0.11 -15.69
N GLN A 60 2.05 0.09 -14.78
CA GLN A 60 1.54 -1.12 -14.15
C GLN A 60 0.39 -1.79 -14.92
N GLY A 61 -0.02 -1.27 -16.08
CA GLY A 61 -1.10 -1.84 -16.88
C GLY A 61 -2.46 -1.87 -16.14
N VAL A 62 -2.71 -0.92 -15.24
CA VAL A 62 -3.96 -0.84 -14.50
C VAL A 62 -5.08 -0.44 -15.45
N LYS A 63 -6.11 -1.28 -15.57
CA LYS A 63 -7.27 -1.02 -16.43
C LYS A 63 -7.85 0.38 -16.21
N GLY A 64 -7.96 1.14 -17.30
CA GLY A 64 -8.51 2.50 -17.31
C GLY A 64 -7.46 3.62 -17.24
N TYR A 65 -6.19 3.30 -16.96
CA TYR A 65 -5.11 4.28 -16.98
C TYR A 65 -4.57 4.48 -18.40
N ARG A 66 -4.33 5.74 -18.78
CA ARG A 66 -3.90 6.12 -20.13
C ARG A 66 -2.82 7.22 -20.07
N ALA A 67 -1.91 7.19 -21.04
CA ALA A 67 -0.78 8.11 -21.15
C ALA A 67 -1.10 9.45 -21.84
N ASP A 68 -2.19 9.49 -22.61
CA ASP A 68 -2.58 10.63 -23.45
C ASP A 68 -3.58 11.58 -22.78
N LEU A 69 -3.81 11.44 -21.47
CA LEU A 69 -4.79 12.25 -20.75
C LEU A 69 -4.21 13.60 -20.31
N THR A 70 -5.06 14.63 -20.36
CA THR A 70 -4.75 15.99 -19.87
C THR A 70 -5.93 16.57 -19.08
N GLY A 71 -5.70 17.71 -18.42
CA GLY A 71 -6.73 18.48 -17.71
C GLY A 71 -7.52 17.65 -16.70
N TRP A 72 -8.86 17.76 -16.77
CA TRP A 72 -9.79 17.07 -15.87
C TRP A 72 -9.65 15.54 -15.87
N ARG A 73 -9.36 14.94 -17.04
CA ARG A 73 -9.22 13.47 -17.14
C ARG A 73 -7.94 12.98 -16.45
N LEU A 74 -6.83 13.71 -16.62
CA LEU A 74 -5.59 13.41 -15.92
C LEU A 74 -5.73 13.64 -14.42
N TRP A 75 -6.37 14.74 -14.02
CA TRP A 75 -6.72 15.02 -12.63
C TRP A 75 -7.47 13.86 -11.97
N TRP A 76 -8.51 13.35 -12.65
CA TRP A 76 -9.31 12.26 -12.12
C TRP A 76 -8.51 10.95 -12.02
N GLN A 77 -7.68 10.65 -13.01
CA GLN A 77 -6.78 9.49 -12.99
C GLN A 77 -5.84 9.54 -11.79
N ARG A 78 -5.19 10.67 -11.55
CA ARG A 78 -4.26 10.84 -10.42
C ARG A 78 -4.99 10.84 -9.07
N THR A 79 -6.20 11.40 -9.00
CA THR A 79 -7.08 11.29 -7.82
C THR A 79 -7.35 9.81 -7.51
N CYS A 80 -7.75 9.05 -8.54
CA CYS A 80 -7.99 7.61 -8.43
C CYS A 80 -6.72 6.83 -8.03
N TRP A 81 -5.54 7.27 -8.44
CA TRP A 81 -4.27 6.63 -8.06
C TRP A 81 -3.98 6.78 -6.56
N ILE A 82 -4.17 7.99 -6.03
CA ILE A 82 -4.03 8.26 -4.59
C ILE A 82 -5.04 7.41 -3.80
N CYS A 83 -6.30 7.36 -4.24
CA CYS A 83 -7.33 6.52 -3.63
C CYS A 83 -7.04 5.01 -3.74
N ARG A 84 -6.33 4.57 -4.79
CA ARG A 84 -5.92 3.18 -4.92
C ARG A 84 -4.80 2.81 -3.95
N ASN A 85 -3.93 3.77 -3.61
CA ASN A 85 -2.74 3.59 -2.78
C ASN A 85 -2.69 4.61 -1.62
N PRO A 86 -3.72 4.65 -0.75
CA PRO A 86 -3.85 5.68 0.26
C PRO A 86 -2.71 5.57 1.30
N ALA A 87 -2.11 6.71 1.64
CA ALA A 87 -1.04 6.82 2.64
C ALA A 87 0.19 5.93 2.37
N HIS A 88 0.43 5.54 1.11
CA HIS A 88 1.46 4.56 0.78
C HIS A 88 2.87 4.99 1.22
N GLY A 89 3.20 6.26 1.02
CA GLY A 89 4.48 6.82 1.44
C GLY A 89 4.66 6.84 2.95
N TRP A 90 3.60 7.20 3.70
CA TRP A 90 3.56 7.16 5.16
C TRP A 90 3.77 5.74 5.69
N GLN A 91 3.02 4.78 5.14
CA GLN A 91 3.07 3.37 5.47
C GLN A 91 4.45 2.74 5.24
N SER A 92 5.15 3.20 4.21
CA SER A 92 6.50 2.71 3.89
C SER A 92 7.57 3.40 4.74
N ARG A 93 7.56 4.74 4.82
CA ARG A 93 8.65 5.49 5.45
C ARG A 93 8.60 5.49 6.97
N LEU A 94 7.41 5.59 7.56
CA LEU A 94 7.27 5.81 9.01
C LEU A 94 6.74 4.59 9.76
N LEU A 95 5.85 3.82 9.14
CA LEU A 95 5.36 2.57 9.75
C LEU A 95 6.10 1.33 9.26
N GLY A 96 6.90 1.47 8.20
CA GLY A 96 7.62 0.35 7.60
C GLY A 96 8.69 -0.20 8.52
N MET A 97 9.00 -1.47 8.34
CA MET A 97 10.11 -2.10 9.04
C MET A 97 11.37 -2.04 8.18
N PRO A 98 12.58 -1.90 8.73
CA PRO A 98 13.81 -1.86 7.95
C PRO A 98 13.95 -3.09 7.04
N ALA A 99 14.40 -2.89 5.80
CA ALA A 99 14.66 -3.98 4.86
C ALA A 99 16.08 -4.55 4.99
N ALA A 100 17.05 -3.71 5.35
CA ALA A 100 18.44 -4.12 5.51
C ALA A 100 18.58 -5.21 6.59
N GLY A 101 19.08 -6.37 6.18
CA GLY A 101 19.30 -7.53 7.06
C GLY A 101 18.02 -8.18 7.59
N THR A 102 16.87 -7.88 7.01
CA THR A 102 15.61 -8.54 7.36
C THR A 102 15.47 -9.86 6.61
N ILE A 103 15.14 -10.93 7.33
CA ILE A 103 14.96 -12.27 6.79
C ILE A 103 13.56 -12.79 7.11
N ILE A 104 13.04 -13.68 6.26
CA ILE A 104 11.85 -14.47 6.57
C ILE A 104 12.28 -15.68 7.41
N ILE A 105 11.76 -15.79 8.63
CA ILE A 105 12.07 -16.91 9.55
C ILE A 105 11.00 -18.00 9.55
N LYS A 106 9.78 -17.68 9.10
CA LYS A 106 8.66 -18.61 8.94
C LYS A 106 7.78 -18.17 7.79
N GLN A 107 7.31 -19.10 6.98
CA GLN A 107 6.36 -18.80 5.90
C GLN A 107 5.42 -19.96 5.60
N GLN A 108 4.22 -19.61 5.13
CA GLN A 108 3.26 -20.49 4.50
C GLN A 108 2.58 -19.71 3.37
N ILE A 109 2.74 -20.20 2.15
CA ILE A 109 2.20 -19.57 0.94
C ILE A 109 1.42 -20.61 0.16
N THR A 110 0.17 -20.27 -0.20
CA THR A 110 -0.65 -21.03 -1.15
C THR A 110 -1.16 -20.09 -2.23
N GLU A 111 -1.28 -20.57 -3.46
CA GLU A 111 -1.80 -19.75 -4.56
C GLU A 111 -3.31 -19.90 -4.78
N THR A 112 -3.92 -21.01 -4.33
CA THR A 112 -5.35 -21.27 -4.55
C THR A 112 -6.02 -21.85 -3.29
N PRO A 113 -6.76 -21.04 -2.50
CA PRO A 113 -6.84 -19.58 -2.58
C PRO A 113 -5.49 -18.94 -2.25
N LYS A 114 -5.30 -17.69 -2.70
CA LYS A 114 -4.08 -16.94 -2.38
C LYS A 114 -4.04 -16.68 -0.89
N ASN A 115 -3.08 -17.29 -0.20
CA ASN A 115 -2.83 -17.13 1.21
C ASN A 115 -1.33 -16.95 1.42
N GLN A 116 -0.93 -15.92 2.14
CA GLN A 116 0.46 -15.69 2.49
C GLN A 116 0.50 -15.32 3.97
N TRP A 117 1.14 -16.17 4.74
CA TRP A 117 1.51 -15.88 6.11
C TRP A 117 3.02 -16.00 6.22
N TYR A 118 3.67 -15.00 6.79
CA TYR A 118 5.08 -15.10 7.09
C TYR A 118 5.45 -14.22 8.28
N VAL A 119 6.53 -14.61 8.94
CA VAL A 119 7.17 -13.84 10.01
C VAL A 119 8.55 -13.45 9.52
N MET A 120 8.84 -12.16 9.61
CA MET A 120 10.13 -11.58 9.29
C MET A 120 10.82 -11.14 10.56
N GLU A 121 12.14 -11.22 10.57
CA GLU A 121 12.98 -10.77 11.68
C GLU A 121 14.04 -9.83 11.12
N THR A 122 14.16 -8.64 11.72
CA THR A 122 15.19 -7.67 11.35
C THR A 122 16.55 -8.10 11.90
N ALA A 123 17.63 -7.48 11.42
CA ALA A 123 18.99 -7.69 11.95
C ALA A 123 19.11 -7.46 13.48
N LYS A 124 18.17 -6.74 14.10
CA LYS A 124 18.11 -6.50 15.55
C LYS A 124 17.25 -7.53 16.31
N GLY A 125 16.83 -8.62 15.66
CA GLY A 125 15.94 -9.62 16.26
C GLY A 125 14.48 -9.17 16.41
N VAL A 126 14.09 -8.05 15.78
CA VAL A 126 12.72 -7.53 15.91
C VAL A 126 11.81 -8.22 14.90
N ARG A 127 10.76 -8.86 15.40
CA ARG A 127 9.81 -9.60 14.56
C ARG A 127 8.67 -8.74 14.04
N PHE A 128 8.22 -9.08 12.83
CA PHE A 128 7.08 -8.52 12.13
C PHE A 128 6.35 -9.66 11.41
N PHE A 129 5.06 -9.51 11.17
CA PHE A 129 4.26 -10.52 10.49
C PHE A 129 3.67 -9.96 9.21
N CYS A 130 3.32 -10.83 8.28
CA CYS A 130 2.37 -10.56 7.22
C CYS A 130 1.27 -11.60 7.27
N PHE A 131 0.05 -11.16 7.01
CA PHE A 131 -1.07 -12.02 6.70
C PHE A 131 -1.81 -11.45 5.50
N LYS A 132 -1.87 -12.21 4.42
CA LYS A 132 -2.61 -11.89 3.21
C LYS A 132 -3.48 -13.06 2.83
N ARG A 133 -4.77 -12.81 2.59
CA ARG A 133 -5.73 -13.84 2.19
C ARG A 133 -6.73 -13.27 1.20
N ASP A 134 -6.88 -13.94 0.08
CA ASP A 134 -7.99 -13.72 -0.84
C ASP A 134 -9.07 -14.76 -0.52
N GLN A 135 -9.99 -14.42 0.38
CA GLN A 135 -11.05 -15.32 0.82
C GLN A 135 -12.15 -15.40 -0.24
N PRO A 136 -12.38 -16.56 -0.88
CA PRO A 136 -13.46 -16.71 -1.85
C PRO A 136 -14.82 -16.31 -1.24
N LEU A 137 -15.61 -15.59 -2.02
CA LEU A 137 -17.01 -15.28 -1.76
C LEU A 137 -17.87 -15.82 -2.91
N ILE A 138 -19.19 -15.75 -2.76
CA ILE A 138 -20.15 -16.13 -3.80
C ILE A 138 -20.06 -15.20 -5.03
N GLY A 139 -20.53 -15.67 -6.19
CA GLY A 139 -20.69 -14.83 -7.39
C GLY A 139 -19.39 -14.36 -8.05
N GLY A 140 -18.28 -15.07 -7.84
CA GLY A 140 -16.97 -14.68 -8.40
C GLY A 140 -16.31 -13.52 -7.66
N PHE A 141 -16.77 -13.19 -6.45
CA PHE A 141 -16.11 -12.23 -5.57
C PHE A 141 -15.11 -12.90 -4.63
N TYR A 142 -14.22 -12.11 -4.05
CA TYR A 142 -13.39 -12.50 -2.93
C TYR A 142 -13.20 -11.33 -1.97
N LEU A 143 -13.04 -11.61 -0.69
CA LEU A 143 -12.62 -10.62 0.30
C LEU A 143 -11.09 -10.63 0.33
N LYS A 144 -10.49 -9.53 -0.09
CA LYS A 144 -9.05 -9.32 0.07
C LYS A 144 -8.78 -8.88 1.50
N ILE A 145 -7.91 -9.60 2.19
CA ILE A 145 -7.42 -9.26 3.53
C ILE A 145 -5.91 -9.15 3.43
N TRP A 146 -5.34 -8.04 3.89
CA TRP A 146 -3.90 -7.82 3.93
C TRP A 146 -3.54 -7.00 5.16
N LEU A 147 -2.83 -7.64 6.09
CA LEU A 147 -2.45 -7.10 7.39
C LEU A 147 -0.95 -7.35 7.61
N GLY A 148 -0.31 -6.44 8.33
CA GLY A 148 1.09 -6.56 8.72
C GLY A 148 2.04 -5.90 7.72
N TRP A 149 3.27 -6.40 7.62
CA TRP A 149 4.33 -5.83 6.81
C TRP A 149 4.60 -6.69 5.58
N VAL A 150 4.70 -6.07 4.41
CA VAL A 150 4.94 -6.75 3.15
C VAL A 150 6.43 -7.01 3.00
N ASN A 151 6.82 -8.21 2.55
CA ASN A 151 8.19 -8.49 2.10
C ASN A 151 8.52 -7.80 0.76
N LYS A 152 8.29 -6.49 0.67
CA LYS A 152 8.68 -5.62 -0.45
C LYS A 152 9.04 -4.24 0.08
N ALA A 153 10.23 -3.76 -0.27
CA ALA A 153 10.70 -2.43 0.08
C ALA A 153 10.48 -1.46 -1.10
N TYR A 154 9.31 -0.82 -1.16
CA TYR A 154 8.95 0.07 -2.26
C TYR A 154 9.84 1.32 -2.35
N ASP A 155 10.43 1.74 -1.24
CA ASP A 155 11.40 2.84 -1.17
C ASP A 155 12.85 2.35 -1.16
N GLY A 156 13.08 1.04 -1.33
CA GLY A 156 14.38 0.40 -1.19
C GLY A 156 14.94 0.37 0.25
N ARG A 157 14.20 0.85 1.24
CA ARG A 157 14.67 1.00 2.64
C ARG A 157 13.83 0.24 3.64
N ASN A 158 12.51 0.26 3.48
CA ASN A 158 11.56 -0.26 4.44
C ASN A 158 10.52 -1.16 3.78
N HIS A 159 10.30 -2.32 4.37
CA HIS A 159 9.17 -3.17 4.09
C HIS A 159 7.88 -2.51 4.57
N HIS A 160 6.91 -2.42 3.67
CA HIS A 160 5.71 -1.60 3.80
C HIS A 160 4.69 -2.13 4.82
N TYR A 161 4.17 -1.23 5.67
CA TYR A 161 3.02 -1.53 6.52
C TYR A 161 1.72 -1.55 5.69
N SER A 162 0.99 -2.65 5.69
CA SER A 162 -0.23 -2.82 4.91
C SER A 162 -1.46 -3.01 5.80
N PHE A 163 -2.51 -2.26 5.48
CA PHE A 163 -3.88 -2.53 5.93
C PHE A 163 -4.82 -2.42 4.73
N GLN A 164 -5.29 -3.56 4.23
CA GLN A 164 -6.29 -3.63 3.17
C GLN A 164 -7.33 -4.67 3.51
N ILE A 165 -8.59 -4.25 3.60
CA ILE A 165 -9.74 -5.13 3.71
C ILE A 165 -10.77 -4.63 2.71
N GLY A 166 -11.23 -5.49 1.80
CA GLY A 166 -12.32 -5.10 0.92
C GLY A 166 -12.69 -6.14 -0.13
N PRO A 167 -13.95 -6.13 -0.60
CA PRO A 167 -14.40 -7.02 -1.64
C PRO A 167 -13.73 -6.69 -2.98
N LYS A 168 -13.42 -7.73 -3.75
CA LYS A 168 -12.85 -7.66 -5.10
C LYS A 168 -13.54 -8.68 -5.99
N ARG A 169 -13.59 -8.41 -7.29
CA ARG A 169 -14.09 -9.34 -8.30
C ARG A 169 -12.92 -10.14 -8.88
N ARG A 170 -13.11 -11.43 -9.12
CA ARG A 170 -12.16 -12.25 -9.90
C ARG A 170 -12.12 -11.70 -11.33
N SER A 171 -10.93 -11.37 -11.81
CA SER A 171 -10.65 -11.00 -13.19
C SER A 171 -10.58 -12.22 -14.07
#